data_AF-F4G9W7-F1
#
_entry.id   AF-F4G9W7-F1
#
_cell.length_a   1.000
_cell.length_b   1.000
_cell.length_c   1.000
_cell.angle_alpha   90.00
_cell.angle_beta   90.00
_cell.angle_gamma   90.00
#
_symmetry.space_group_name_H-M   'P 1'
#
loop_
_entity.id
_entity.type
_entity.pdbx_description
1 polymer ?
#
loop_
_entity_poly.entity_id
_entity_poly.type
_entity_poly.pdbx_seq_one_letter_code
_entity_poly.pdbx_strand_id
1 'polypeptide(L)'
;MRDLVVRKAIFLFFLLLGVGFGYLSARHDDWGLRVGMMVMGALFGGAIGGGLSQIGKHRHKLRPVPTEEELNPIPGMGTSSRDLAANYWRDEGHPQFMKPPHPEYGNRMLDADKNL
;
A
#
# COMPACT_ATOMS: atom_id res chain seq x y z
N MET A 1 14.03 18.10 8.90
CA MET A 1 14.95 18.28 7.75
C MET A 1 16.14 17.32 7.76
N ARG A 2 16.79 17.08 8.91
CA ARG A 2 17.98 16.20 9.01
C ARG A 2 17.74 14.75 8.56
N ASP A 3 16.56 14.19 8.83
CA ASP A 3 16.21 12.81 8.48
C ASP A 3 16.09 12.58 6.96
N LEU A 4 15.71 13.64 6.22
CA LEU A 4 15.67 13.62 4.76
C LEU A 4 17.08 13.58 4.16
N VAL A 5 18.04 14.27 4.80
CA VAL A 5 19.43 14.34 4.33
C VAL A 5 20.13 13.00 4.56
N VAL A 6 20.00 12.40 5.75
CA VAL A 6 20.60 11.10 6.09
C VAL A 6 20.09 10.01 5.15
N ARG A 7 18.78 9.97 4.90
CA ARG A 7 18.16 9.00 4.00
C ARG A 7 18.61 9.16 2.54
N LYS A 8 18.71 10.41 2.05
CA LYS A 8 19.18 10.69 0.69
C LYS A 8 20.66 10.32 0.54
N ALA A 9 21.47 10.54 1.58
CA ALA A 9 22.86 10.11 1.63
C ALA A 9 23.00 8.58 1.58
N ILE A 10 22.18 7.83 2.33
CA ILE A 10 22.17 6.35 2.28
C ILE A 10 21.83 5.86 0.87
N PHE A 11 20.79 6.42 0.24
CA PHE A 11 20.42 6.06 -1.13
C PHE A 11 21.55 6.35 -2.13
N LEU A 12 22.13 7.56 -2.08
CA LEU A 12 23.21 7.95 -2.97
C LEU A 12 24.47 7.10 -2.75
N PHE A 13 24.76 6.71 -1.51
CA PHE A 13 25.88 5.84 -1.19
C PHE A 13 25.73 4.48 -1.87
N PHE A 14 24.61 3.78 -1.68
CA PHE A 14 24.38 2.46 -2.30
C PHE A 14 24.30 2.53 -3.82
N LEU A 15 23.74 3.61 -4.37
CA LEU A 15 23.70 3.86 -5.82
C LEU A 15 25.11 4.03 -6.40
N LEU A 16 25.93 4.89 -5.79
CA LEU A 16 27.31 5.12 -6.23
C LEU A 16 28.18 3.88 -6.08
N LEU A 17 27.96 3.09 -5.02
CA LEU A 17 28.67 1.85 -4.78
C LEU A 17 28.33 0.81 -5.86
N GLY A 18 27.05 0.67 -6.24
CA GLY A 18 26.62 -0.18 -7.35
C GLY A 18 27.20 0.24 -8.71
N VAL A 19 27.18 1.54 -9.02
CA VAL A 19 27.79 2.08 -10.25
C VAL A 19 29.32 1.88 -10.26
N GLY A 20 29.97 2.09 -9.12
CA GLY A 20 31.41 1.90 -8.96
C GLY A 20 31.84 0.45 -9.16
N PHE A 21 31.12 -0.52 -8.59
CA PHE A 21 31.36 -1.94 -8.83
C PHE A 21 31.15 -2.33 -10.30
N GLY A 22 30.07 -1.84 -10.93
CA GLY A 22 29.84 -2.07 -12.36
C GLY A 22 30.96 -1.52 -13.24
N TYR A 23 31.49 -0.33 -12.89
CA TYR A 23 32.61 0.29 -13.59
C TYR A 23 33.94 -0.43 -13.38
N LEU A 24 34.25 -0.88 -12.16
CA LEU A 24 35.47 -1.64 -11.87
C LEU A 24 35.46 -3.00 -12.56
N SER A 25 34.30 -3.66 -12.62
CA SER A 25 34.16 -4.98 -13.23
C SER A 25 34.42 -4.97 -14.73
N ALA A 26 34.05 -3.90 -15.44
CA ALA A 26 34.20 -3.76 -16.88
C ALA A 26 35.29 -2.75 -17.27
N ARG A 27 36.32 -2.58 -16.42
CA ARG A 27 37.37 -1.58 -16.63
C ARG A 27 38.23 -1.85 -17.87
N HIS A 28 38.28 -3.10 -18.33
CA HIS A 28 39.10 -3.54 -19.46
C HIS A 28 38.31 -3.94 -20.70
N ASP A 29 36.98 -3.84 -20.65
CA ASP A 29 36.09 -4.28 -21.73
C ASP A 29 35.61 -3.12 -22.61
N ASP A 30 34.97 -3.48 -23.72
CA ASP A 30 34.37 -2.55 -24.66
C ASP A 30 33.42 -1.54 -23.99
N TRP A 31 33.41 -0.33 -24.53
CA TRP A 31 32.61 0.79 -24.04
C TRP A 31 31.14 0.41 -23.79
N GLY A 32 30.55 -0.41 -24.65
CA GLY A 32 29.17 -0.88 -24.52
C GLY A 32 28.95 -1.78 -23.30
N LEU A 33 29.86 -2.72 -23.04
CA LEU A 33 29.78 -3.62 -21.88
C LEU A 33 29.93 -2.82 -20.58
N ARG A 34 30.81 -1.81 -20.60
CA ARG A 34 31.01 -0.91 -19.45
C ARG A 34 29.76 -0.13 -19.07
N VAL A 35 29.07 0.44 -20.06
CA VAL A 35 27.81 1.16 -19.83
C VAL A 35 26.72 0.20 -19.35
N GLY A 36 26.61 -0.99 -19.95
CA GLY A 36 25.67 -2.02 -19.51
C GLY A 36 25.87 -2.42 -18.04
N MET A 37 27.12 -2.62 -17.63
CA MET A 37 27.47 -3.03 -16.28
C MET A 37 27.25 -1.91 -15.25
N MET A 38 27.49 -0.65 -15.62
CA MET A 38 27.11 0.51 -14.80
C MET A 38 25.59 0.58 -14.59
N VAL A 39 24.80 0.40 -15.65
CA VAL A 39 23.33 0.43 -15.57
C VAL A 39 22.83 -0.72 -14.68
N MET A 40 23.37 -1.93 -14.84
CA MET A 40 23.00 -3.06 -13.99
C MET A 40 23.36 -2.83 -12.53
N GLY A 41 24.56 -2.32 -12.26
CA GLY A 41 24.99 -1.92 -10.92
C GLY A 41 24.11 -0.83 -10.31
N ALA A 42 23.67 0.14 -11.10
CA ALA A 42 22.74 1.18 -10.67
C ALA A 42 21.34 0.63 -10.35
N LEU A 43 20.85 -0.35 -11.12
CA LEU A 43 19.57 -1.01 -10.86
C LEU A 43 19.58 -1.78 -9.54
N PHE A 44 20.60 -2.61 -9.29
CA PHE A 44 20.73 -3.33 -8.03
C PHE A 44 21.01 -2.41 -6.83
N GLY A 45 21.96 -1.48 -6.97
CA GLY A 45 22.28 -0.50 -5.94
C GLY A 45 21.09 0.42 -5.63
N GLY A 46 20.34 0.82 -6.65
CA GLY A 46 19.13 1.62 -6.53
C GLY A 46 17.94 0.87 -5.91
N ALA A 47 17.75 -0.41 -6.22
CA ALA A 47 16.69 -1.23 -5.60
C ALA A 47 16.96 -1.44 -4.11
N ILE A 48 18.20 -1.79 -3.74
CA ILE A 48 18.62 -2.01 -2.35
C ILE A 48 18.61 -0.67 -1.58
N GLY A 49 19.26 0.36 -2.12
CA GLY A 49 19.31 1.70 -1.52
C GLY A 49 17.93 2.36 -1.44
N GLY A 50 17.07 2.12 -2.43
CA GLY A 50 15.70 2.63 -2.50
C GLY A 50 14.78 2.00 -1.45
N GLY A 51 14.87 0.67 -1.28
CA GLY A 51 14.14 -0.06 -0.25
C GLY A 51 14.56 0.31 1.18
N LEU A 52 15.87 0.40 1.45
CA LEU A 52 16.41 0.85 2.74
C LEU A 52 16.08 2.32 3.02
N SER A 53 16.13 3.16 1.98
CA SER A 53 15.65 4.54 2.07
C SER A 53 14.16 4.57 2.42
N GLN A 54 13.34 3.68 1.86
CA GLN A 54 11.89 3.61 2.10
C GLN A 54 11.46 3.22 3.51
N ILE A 55 12.32 2.65 4.35
CA ILE A 55 11.98 2.27 5.74
C ILE A 55 11.44 3.44 6.59
N GLY A 56 11.76 4.69 6.25
CA GLY A 56 11.22 5.89 6.92
C GLY A 56 10.03 6.56 6.21
N LYS A 57 9.57 6.03 5.07
CA LYS A 57 8.34 6.51 4.41
C LYS A 57 7.18 5.70 4.97
N HIS A 58 6.55 6.21 6.03
CA HIS A 58 5.17 5.84 6.33
C HIS A 58 4.36 5.88 5.03
N ARG A 59 3.63 4.80 4.80
CA ARG A 59 2.79 4.52 3.63
C ARG A 59 1.66 5.54 3.43
N HIS A 60 1.99 6.78 3.07
CA HIS A 60 1.00 7.82 2.79
C HIS A 60 0.73 8.05 1.29
N LYS A 61 1.42 7.34 0.38
CA LYS A 61 1.28 7.53 -1.07
C LYS A 61 0.76 6.33 -1.86
N LEU A 62 0.23 5.31 -1.19
CA LEU A 62 -0.56 4.23 -1.80
C LEU A 62 -1.99 4.27 -1.25
N ARG A 63 -2.55 5.46 -1.09
CA ARG A 63 -3.97 5.61 -0.78
C ARG A 63 -4.69 5.66 -2.13
N PRO A 64 -5.60 4.72 -2.43
CA PRO A 64 -6.52 4.86 -3.56
C PRO A 64 -7.21 6.23 -3.45
N VAL A 65 -7.51 6.85 -4.59
CA VAL A 65 -8.23 8.14 -4.64
C VAL A 65 -9.49 8.00 -3.79
N PRO A 66 -9.66 8.79 -2.70
CA PRO A 66 -10.86 8.72 -1.87
C PRO A 66 -12.04 9.22 -2.70
N THR A 67 -13.06 8.36 -2.85
CA THR A 67 -14.35 8.71 -3.45
C THR A 67 -15.00 9.85 -2.65
N GLU A 68 -15.87 10.66 -3.25
CA GLU A 68 -16.44 11.87 -2.63
C GLU A 68 -17.12 11.63 -1.26
N GLU A 69 -17.60 10.40 -1.01
CA GLU A 69 -18.16 9.93 0.26
C GLU A 69 -17.11 9.76 1.39
N GLU A 70 -15.83 9.54 1.06
CA GLU A 70 -14.70 9.54 2.02
C GLU A 70 -14.16 10.94 2.32
N LEU A 71 -14.47 11.94 1.49
CA LEU A 71 -13.91 13.29 1.61
C LEU A 71 -14.64 14.14 2.66
N ASN A 72 -15.92 13.84 2.93
CA ASN A 72 -16.72 14.54 3.93
C ASN A 72 -17.53 13.57 4.80
N PRO A 73 -16.88 12.65 5.55
CA PRO A 73 -17.59 11.80 6.49
C PRO A 73 -18.15 12.69 7.60
N ILE A 74 -19.48 12.70 7.77
CA ILE A 74 -20.12 13.32 8.92
C ILE A 74 -19.56 12.60 10.17
N PRO A 75 -18.78 13.28 11.03
CA PRO A 75 -18.07 12.61 12.12
C PRO A 75 -19.06 11.90 13.05
N GLY A 76 -18.87 10.60 13.28
CA GLY A 76 -19.66 9.83 14.26
C GLY A 76 -20.92 9.16 13.73
N MET A 77 -21.26 9.28 12.44
CA MET A 77 -22.47 8.64 11.89
C MET A 77 -22.28 7.16 11.53
N GLY A 78 -21.04 6.65 11.44
CA GLY A 78 -20.76 5.24 11.16
C GLY A 78 -21.16 4.80 9.74
N THR A 79 -21.37 5.77 8.85
CA THR A 79 -21.72 5.58 7.44
C THR A 79 -20.51 5.67 6.51
N SER A 80 -19.36 6.09 7.01
CA SER A 80 -18.12 6.10 6.23
C SER A 80 -17.68 4.67 5.91
N SER A 81 -17.23 4.43 4.68
CA SER A 81 -16.70 3.13 4.24
C SER A 81 -15.63 2.57 5.17
N ARG A 82 -14.83 3.44 5.81
CA ARG A 82 -13.83 3.06 6.80
C ARG A 82 -14.45 2.55 8.11
N ASP A 83 -15.52 3.20 8.57
CA ASP A 83 -16.23 2.82 9.80
C ASP A 83 -17.04 1.53 9.60
N LEU A 84 -17.61 1.35 8.41
CA LEU A 84 -18.28 0.12 7.99
C LEU A 84 -17.31 -1.06 7.95
N ALA A 85 -16.10 -0.86 7.41
CA ALA A 85 -15.08 -1.89 7.38
C ALA A 85 -14.55 -2.27 8.77
N ALA A 86 -14.39 -1.29 9.67
CA ALA A 86 -13.95 -1.54 11.04
C ALA A 86 -14.99 -2.35 11.86
N ASN A 87 -16.28 -2.08 11.63
CA ASN A 87 -17.39 -2.74 12.33
C ASN A 87 -18.02 -3.89 11.52
N TYR A 88 -17.39 -4.31 10.44
CA TYR A 88 -17.92 -5.32 9.51
C TYR A 88 -18.31 -6.61 10.22
N TRP A 89 -17.52 -7.06 11.19
CA TRP A 89 -17.78 -8.29 11.94
C TRP A 89 -19.07 -8.24 12.78
N ARG A 90 -19.50 -7.03 13.19
CA ARG A 90 -20.72 -6.81 13.99
C ARG A 90 -21.92 -6.52 13.08
N ASP A 91 -21.72 -5.62 12.13
CA ASP A 91 -22.80 -5.00 11.36
C ASP A 91 -22.90 -5.55 9.92
N GLU A 92 -21.99 -6.44 9.50
CA GLU A 92 -21.98 -7.07 8.17
C GLU A 92 -21.96 -6.06 7.00
N GLY A 93 -21.40 -4.87 7.25
CA GLY A 93 -21.36 -3.77 6.28
C GLY A 93 -22.60 -2.88 6.29
N HIS A 94 -23.51 -3.06 7.25
CA HIS A 94 -24.58 -2.11 7.51
C HIS A 94 -24.10 -0.93 8.37
N PRO A 95 -24.67 0.27 8.19
CA PRO A 95 -24.50 1.34 9.15
C PRO A 95 -24.99 0.90 10.54
N GLN A 96 -24.39 1.48 11.58
CA GLN A 96 -24.75 1.19 12.97
C GLN A 96 -26.28 1.28 13.20
N PHE A 97 -26.84 0.23 13.81
CA PHE A 97 -28.27 0.06 14.09
C PHE A 97 -29.22 -0.06 12.88
N MET A 98 -28.68 -0.17 11.65
CA MET A 98 -29.46 -0.37 10.43
C MET A 98 -29.42 -1.83 9.93
N LYS A 99 -28.85 -2.74 10.71
CA LYS A 99 -28.83 -4.18 10.36
C LYS A 99 -30.27 -4.69 10.31
N PRO A 100 -30.73 -5.24 9.18
CA PRO A 100 -32.06 -5.83 9.11
C PRO A 100 -32.14 -6.99 10.12
N PRO A 101 -33.29 -7.18 10.79
CA PRO A 101 -33.49 -8.35 11.63
C PRO A 101 -33.25 -9.60 10.79
N HIS A 102 -32.30 -10.44 11.22
CA HIS A 102 -32.03 -11.68 10.51
C HIS A 102 -33.30 -12.53 10.56
N PRO A 103 -33.75 -13.11 9.43
CA PRO A 103 -34.83 -14.08 9.49
C PRO A 103 -34.36 -15.22 10.40
N GLU A 104 -34.95 -15.36 11.59
CA GLU A 104 -34.74 -16.54 12.41
C GLU A 104 -35.03 -17.77 11.55
N TYR A 105 -34.15 -18.76 11.60
CA TYR A 105 -34.36 -20.06 10.95
C TYR A 105 -35.75 -20.58 11.35
N GLY A 106 -36.73 -20.43 10.45
CA GLY A 106 -38.13 -20.82 10.69
C GLY A 106 -39.19 -19.72 10.52
N ASN A 107 -38.84 -18.44 10.37
CA ASN A 107 -39.80 -17.35 10.19
C ASN A 107 -39.66 -16.64 8.84
N ARG A 108 -39.67 -17.40 7.75
CA ARG A 108 -39.95 -16.82 6.43
C ARG A 108 -41.44 -16.52 6.35
N MET A 109 -41.80 -15.25 6.18
CA MET A 109 -43.19 -14.81 5.95
C MET A 109 -43.84 -15.44 4.70
N LEU A 110 -43.05 -16.15 3.89
CA LEU A 110 -43.42 -16.79 2.62
C LEU A 110 -43.17 -18.31 2.63
N ASP A 111 -43.12 -18.97 3.79
CA ASP A 111 -43.18 -20.44 3.83
C ASP A 111 -44.61 -20.88 3.51
N ALA A 112 -44.84 -21.34 2.27
CA ALA A 112 -46.10 -21.91 1.82
C ALA A 112 -46.48 -23.22 2.55
N ASP A 113 -45.58 -23.75 3.37
CA ASP A 113 -45.72 -24.99 4.14
C ASP A 113 -46.38 -24.79 5.51
N LYS A 114 -46.61 -23.55 5.96
CA LYS A 114 -47.29 -23.28 7.24
C LYS A 114 -48.83 -23.30 7.15
N ASN A 115 -49.36 -23.61 5.99
CA ASN A 115 -50.77 -23.45 5.64
C ASN A 115 -51.37 -24.70 4.96
N LEU A 116 -50.82 -25.88 5.27
CA LEU A 116 -51.40 -27.20 4.99
C LEU A 116 -51.84 -27.89 6.30
#